data_AF-A0AAV1HWB3-F1
#
_entry.id   AF-A0AAV1HWB3-F1
#
_cell.length_a   1.000
_cell.length_b   1.000
_cell.length_c   1.000
_cell.angle_alpha   90.00
_cell.angle_beta   90.00
_cell.angle_gamma   90.00
#
_symmetry.space_group_name_H-M   'P 1'
#
loop_
_entity.id
_entity.type
_entity.pdbx_description
1 polymer ?
#
loop_
_entity_poly.entity_id
_entity_poly.type
_entity_poly.pdbx_seq_one_letter_code
_entity_poly.pdbx_strand_id
1 'polypeptide(L)'
;MDAHRAPIARWLYFSFFTGIACALTPMPGPDGWSSLPAAQYQVVYDREVIITEPPKKAVAGVLLAFHGCLQSVTQFGFASPACPTCHGTPEVMTLVYKAVRRGYAVVAMGAHRGGDKWRCYDTQWPPEEHHEISGIIKVVRHVLLEKGWWQLPRYAFGTSSGGCIALELALRFPLQGVASMLMGFHLSTLNNLNDLNPMNPYTDEHWAYPPTFILRTLLDEPDVVVRVNSTAAALNDLGAHVELTTLQPYKLSPSFFSDRMRGVSSQMSADIYSRLQSIDVIDTEGYCQWKKCDVPHSCWDPMYHALKSTLWDLFPAWEDLAVDAAFREMLWASRAVHETTSEHTDEMLDFLEQQSRHLQIHPAEHPSGLYDAHSALKPAQAPAPAQLPPQPASMATRGAASRSATPLGPAALTSTSLAASGSRAHPASSAEPVRYSEAEAASTSPGGRSLKDQAETIGDNAPASSAEGRRKQRKRSLQI
;
A
#
# COMPACT_ATOMS: atom_id res chain seq x y z
N MET A 1 -3.54 -71.63 -0.53
CA MET A 1 -4.97 -71.73 -0.87
C MET A 1 -5.75 -71.07 0.25
N ASP A 2 -6.25 -69.88 -0.08
CA ASP A 2 -7.33 -69.08 0.50
C ASP A 2 -7.36 -68.76 2.00
N ALA A 3 -6.96 -67.51 2.29
CA ALA A 3 -7.20 -66.81 3.55
C ALA A 3 -8.37 -65.82 3.39
N HIS A 4 -9.15 -65.75 4.47
CA HIS A 4 -10.42 -65.05 4.67
C HIS A 4 -10.42 -63.55 4.31
N ARG A 5 -11.48 -63.11 3.62
CA ARG A 5 -11.88 -61.69 3.49
C ARG A 5 -12.95 -61.35 4.54
N ALA A 6 -12.70 -60.28 5.30
CA ALA A 6 -13.67 -59.62 6.17
C ALA A 6 -14.30 -58.39 5.46
N PRO A 7 -15.51 -57.93 5.84
CA PRO A 7 -16.20 -56.84 5.17
C PRO A 7 -15.74 -55.46 5.67
N ILE A 8 -15.48 -54.56 4.73
CA ILE A 8 -15.12 -53.15 4.97
C ILE A 8 -16.41 -52.37 5.26
N ALA A 9 -16.54 -51.88 6.49
CA ALA A 9 -17.59 -50.94 6.89
C ALA A 9 -17.30 -49.53 6.33
N ARG A 10 -18.21 -49.02 5.50
CA ARG A 10 -18.23 -47.63 5.02
C ARG A 10 -18.60 -46.70 6.18
N TRP A 11 -17.64 -45.94 6.66
CA TRP A 11 -17.89 -44.75 7.47
C TRP A 11 -18.18 -43.57 6.53
N LEU A 12 -19.44 -43.15 6.48
CA LEU A 12 -19.85 -41.87 5.88
C LEU A 12 -19.52 -40.75 6.87
N TYR A 13 -18.44 -40.02 6.61
CA TYR A 13 -18.18 -38.74 7.26
C TYR A 13 -19.13 -37.69 6.67
N PHE A 14 -20.18 -37.37 7.42
CA PHE A 14 -20.95 -36.15 7.20
C PHE A 14 -20.17 -34.98 7.80
N SER A 15 -19.41 -34.26 6.97
CA SER A 15 -18.86 -32.96 7.35
C SER A 15 -19.99 -31.94 7.38
N PHE A 16 -20.47 -31.63 8.58
CA PHE A 16 -21.28 -30.44 8.83
C PHE A 16 -20.39 -29.21 8.62
N PHE A 17 -20.58 -28.51 7.50
CA PHE A 17 -20.14 -27.13 7.35
C PHE A 17 -21.00 -26.26 8.28
N THR A 18 -20.58 -26.13 9.54
CA THR A 18 -20.99 -24.99 10.34
C THR A 18 -20.25 -23.79 9.77
N GLY A 19 -20.92 -23.06 8.88
CA GLY A 19 -20.52 -21.71 8.50
C GLY A 19 -20.48 -20.87 9.78
N ILE A 20 -19.28 -20.71 10.33
CA ILE A 20 -19.01 -19.62 11.25
C ILE A 20 -19.21 -18.38 10.38
N ALA A 21 -20.38 -17.76 10.51
CA ALA A 21 -20.50 -16.37 10.13
C ALA A 21 -19.45 -15.64 10.97
N CYS A 22 -18.32 -15.28 10.34
CA CYS A 22 -17.46 -14.24 10.88
C CYS A 22 -18.40 -13.05 11.10
N ALA A 23 -18.78 -12.84 12.36
CA ALA A 23 -19.48 -11.63 12.74
C ALA A 23 -18.50 -10.52 12.40
N LEU A 24 -18.74 -9.85 11.25
CA LEU A 24 -18.05 -8.65 10.86
C LEU A 24 -18.13 -7.75 12.09
N THR A 25 -17.01 -7.59 12.80
CA THR A 25 -16.95 -6.65 13.89
C THR A 25 -17.32 -5.31 13.27
N PRO A 26 -18.39 -4.64 13.71
CA PRO A 26 -18.80 -3.39 13.12
C PRO A 26 -17.60 -2.46 13.16
N MET A 27 -17.23 -2.00 11.97
CA MET A 27 -16.22 -0.96 11.78
C MET A 27 -16.53 0.18 12.76
N PRO A 28 -15.51 0.81 13.35
CA PRO A 28 -15.76 1.82 14.37
C PRO A 28 -16.66 2.91 13.79
N GLY A 29 -17.88 2.98 14.30
CA GLY A 29 -18.67 4.19 14.19
C GLY A 29 -17.92 5.38 14.81
N PRO A 30 -18.45 6.60 14.69
CA PRO A 30 -17.79 7.84 15.11
C PRO A 30 -17.19 7.83 16.54
N ASP A 31 -17.73 7.02 17.45
CA ASP A 31 -17.30 6.89 18.85
C ASP A 31 -16.04 6.01 19.05
N GLY A 32 -15.69 5.16 18.08
CA GLY A 32 -14.53 4.26 18.18
C GLY A 32 -13.19 4.98 18.04
N TRP A 33 -13.14 6.03 17.20
CA TRP A 33 -11.92 6.74 16.84
C TRP A 33 -11.28 7.49 18.01
N SER A 34 -12.07 7.98 18.97
CA SER A 34 -11.54 8.65 20.17
C SER A 34 -10.75 7.73 21.09
N SER A 35 -10.88 6.41 20.93
CA SER A 35 -10.09 5.44 21.69
C SER A 35 -8.70 5.18 21.10
N LEU A 36 -8.43 5.67 19.88
CA LEU A 36 -7.14 5.49 19.23
C LEU A 36 -6.11 6.46 19.86
N PRO A 37 -4.96 5.95 20.33
CA PRO A 37 -3.90 6.81 20.87
C PRO A 37 -3.36 7.78 19.83
N ALA A 38 -2.85 8.92 20.29
CA ALA A 38 -2.19 9.87 19.42
C ALA A 38 -0.92 9.25 18.81
N ALA A 39 -0.80 9.35 17.50
CA ALA A 39 0.36 8.89 16.77
C ALA A 39 1.56 9.84 17.01
N GLN A 40 2.75 9.28 17.17
CA GLN A 40 4.00 10.01 17.32
C GLN A 40 4.66 10.16 15.95
N TYR A 41 5.03 11.38 15.56
CA TYR A 41 5.84 11.64 14.36
C TYR A 41 7.29 11.88 14.72
N GLN A 42 8.18 11.23 13.99
CA GLN A 42 9.61 11.46 14.08
C GLN A 42 10.30 11.27 12.72
N VAL A 43 11.51 11.78 12.60
CA VAL A 43 12.39 11.52 11.46
C VAL A 43 13.56 10.70 11.96
N VAL A 44 13.75 9.50 11.41
CA VAL A 44 14.82 8.57 11.78
C VAL A 44 15.61 8.23 10.53
N TYR A 45 16.92 8.51 10.52
CA TYR A 45 17.81 8.28 9.37
C TYR A 45 17.20 8.77 8.03
N ASP A 46 16.78 10.03 8.00
CA ASP A 46 16.17 10.69 6.83
C ASP A 46 14.85 10.08 6.32
N ARG A 47 14.16 9.31 7.16
CA ARG A 47 12.83 8.77 6.88
C ARG A 47 11.82 9.28 7.88
N GLU A 48 10.64 9.63 7.39
CA GLU A 48 9.50 9.92 8.24
C GLU A 48 8.97 8.63 8.85
N VAL A 49 8.66 8.67 10.14
CA VAL A 49 8.14 7.52 10.89
C VAL A 49 6.95 7.98 11.72
N ILE A 50 5.85 7.24 11.60
CA ILE A 50 4.68 7.37 12.46
C ILE A 50 4.58 6.13 13.34
N ILE A 51 4.49 6.33 14.65
CA ILE A 51 4.32 5.25 15.63
C ILE A 51 2.99 5.44 16.35
N THR A 52 2.11 4.44 16.26
CA THR A 52 0.89 4.37 17.06
C THR A 52 0.98 3.17 18.00
N GLU A 53 1.03 3.45 19.30
CA GLU A 53 1.11 2.44 20.36
C GLU A 53 -0.29 2.13 20.90
N PRO A 54 -0.59 0.88 21.31
CA PRO A 54 -1.85 0.54 21.93
C PRO A 54 -2.01 1.16 23.33
N PRO A 55 -3.24 1.59 23.73
CA PRO A 55 -3.43 2.52 24.84
C PRO A 55 -2.98 1.99 26.22
N LYS A 56 -3.19 0.71 26.55
CA LYS A 56 -2.91 0.14 27.90
C LYS A 56 -2.70 -1.39 27.94
N LYS A 57 -1.77 -1.94 27.16
CA LYS A 57 -1.24 -3.32 27.32
C LYS A 57 0.22 -3.39 26.87
N ALA A 58 0.94 -4.42 27.32
CA ALA A 58 2.18 -4.82 26.66
C ALA A 58 1.90 -5.03 25.17
N VAL A 59 2.77 -4.48 24.33
CA VAL A 59 2.67 -4.62 22.87
C VAL A 59 2.77 -6.11 22.52
N ALA A 60 1.76 -6.62 21.80
CA ALA A 60 1.69 -8.04 21.45
C ALA A 60 2.58 -8.36 20.23
N GLY A 61 2.80 -7.38 19.37
CA GLY A 61 3.64 -7.46 18.19
C GLY A 61 3.81 -6.11 17.53
N VAL A 62 4.74 -6.01 16.58
CA VAL A 62 4.99 -4.80 15.80
C VAL A 62 4.55 -5.02 14.36
N LEU A 63 3.66 -4.17 13.86
CA LEU A 63 3.27 -4.12 12.46
C LEU A 63 4.03 -2.98 11.77
N LEU A 64 5.03 -3.33 10.96
CA LEU A 64 5.76 -2.42 10.10
C LEU A 64 4.89 -2.10 8.88
N ALA A 65 4.55 -0.83 8.67
CA ALA A 65 3.60 -0.42 7.63
C ALA A 65 4.23 0.47 6.56
N PHE A 66 3.91 0.20 5.29
CA PHE A 66 4.46 0.91 4.13
C PHE A 66 3.35 1.39 3.19
N HIS A 67 3.31 2.70 2.95
CA HIS A 67 2.31 3.33 2.08
C HIS A 67 2.51 3.01 0.58
N GLY A 68 1.51 3.30 -0.24
CA GLY A 68 1.61 3.22 -1.70
C GLY A 68 2.25 4.46 -2.31
N CYS A 69 2.46 4.43 -3.62
CA CYS A 69 2.79 5.63 -4.37
C CYS A 69 1.75 6.73 -4.16
N LEU A 70 2.18 7.98 -4.25
CA LEU A 70 1.39 9.20 -4.06
C LEU A 70 0.79 9.39 -2.66
N GLN A 71 1.01 8.45 -1.75
CA GLN A 71 0.61 8.55 -0.34
C GLN A 71 1.75 9.10 0.53
N SER A 72 1.48 9.26 1.82
CA SER A 72 2.46 9.73 2.82
C SER A 72 2.28 8.95 4.11
N VAL A 73 3.37 8.78 4.86
CA VAL A 73 3.32 8.20 6.20
C VAL A 73 2.37 8.97 7.13
N THR A 74 2.14 10.27 6.90
CA THR A 74 1.20 11.10 7.68
C THR A 74 -0.28 10.67 7.56
N GLN A 75 -0.58 9.71 6.68
CA GLN A 75 -1.88 9.04 6.61
C GLN A 75 -2.08 7.99 7.72
N PHE A 76 -1.02 7.57 8.42
CA PHE A 76 -1.06 6.55 9.48
C PHE A 76 -1.30 7.13 10.88
N GLY A 77 -1.73 8.39 10.97
CA GLY A 77 -2.12 9.03 12.22
C GLY A 77 -3.12 10.15 11.98
N PHE A 78 -3.85 10.53 13.02
CA PHE A 78 -4.63 11.77 13.01
C PHE A 78 -3.81 12.94 13.52
N ALA A 79 -4.20 14.15 13.09
CA ALA A 79 -3.66 15.40 13.62
C ALA A 79 -3.69 15.41 15.15
N SER A 80 -2.54 15.71 15.75
CA SER A 80 -2.37 15.84 17.20
C SER A 80 -1.15 16.71 17.51
N PRO A 81 -0.93 17.14 18.77
CA PRO A 81 0.30 17.84 19.13
C PRO A 81 1.58 17.04 18.81
N ALA A 82 1.52 15.71 18.83
CA ALA A 82 2.66 14.83 18.52
C ALA A 82 2.83 14.55 17.01
N CYS A 83 1.81 14.87 16.20
CA CYS A 83 1.89 14.84 14.75
C CYS A 83 0.94 15.89 14.15
N PRO A 84 1.35 17.18 14.10
CA PRO A 84 0.48 18.25 13.61
C PRO A 84 0.12 18.14 12.14
N THR A 85 0.97 17.47 11.35
CA THR A 85 0.81 17.28 9.90
C THR A 85 0.13 15.96 9.52
N CYS A 86 -0.19 15.12 10.51
CA CYS A 86 -0.97 13.92 10.31
C CYS A 86 -2.39 14.28 9.88
N HIS A 87 -2.91 13.61 8.85
CA HIS A 87 -4.26 13.85 8.36
C HIS A 87 -5.14 12.60 8.46
N GLY A 88 -4.56 11.41 8.31
CA GLY A 88 -5.26 10.15 8.52
C GLY A 88 -6.31 9.85 7.46
N THR A 89 -5.99 9.03 6.45
CA THR A 89 -7.00 8.64 5.45
C THR A 89 -7.87 7.48 5.97
N PRO A 90 -9.15 7.40 5.58
CA PRO A 90 -10.10 6.48 6.22
C PRO A 90 -9.70 4.99 6.15
N GLU A 91 -9.23 4.53 5.00
CA GLU A 91 -8.83 3.13 4.80
C GLU A 91 -7.57 2.79 5.63
N VAL A 92 -6.57 3.66 5.59
CA VAL A 92 -5.33 3.50 6.37
C VAL A 92 -5.62 3.56 7.87
N MET A 93 -6.42 4.53 8.32
CA MET A 93 -6.73 4.69 9.73
C MET A 93 -7.61 3.56 10.27
N THR A 94 -8.49 2.99 9.45
CA THR A 94 -9.23 1.77 9.80
C THR A 94 -8.25 0.62 10.05
N LEU A 95 -7.25 0.45 9.18
CA LEU A 95 -6.21 -0.56 9.37
C LEU A 95 -5.44 -0.34 10.68
N VAL A 96 -4.99 0.90 10.91
CA VAL A 96 -4.30 1.28 12.16
C VAL A 96 -5.18 0.97 13.37
N TYR A 97 -6.46 1.36 13.33
CA TYR A 97 -7.41 1.11 14.40
C TYR A 97 -7.54 -0.38 14.70
N LYS A 98 -7.82 -1.22 13.69
CA LYS A 98 -7.96 -2.66 13.86
C LYS A 98 -6.69 -3.30 14.44
N ALA A 99 -5.52 -2.96 13.90
CA ALA A 99 -4.24 -3.46 14.41
C ALA A 99 -3.99 -3.05 15.87
N VAL A 100 -4.14 -1.76 16.19
CA VAL A 100 -3.91 -1.23 17.54
C VAL A 100 -4.87 -1.83 18.57
N ARG A 101 -6.14 -2.05 18.19
CA ARG A 101 -7.14 -2.71 19.05
C ARG A 101 -6.78 -4.16 19.37
N ARG A 102 -6.06 -4.84 18.47
CA ARG A 102 -5.53 -6.19 18.69
C ARG A 102 -4.19 -6.22 19.44
N GLY A 103 -3.66 -5.05 19.83
CA GLY A 103 -2.46 -4.92 20.65
C GLY A 103 -1.16 -4.77 19.85
N TYR A 104 -1.26 -4.53 18.54
CA TYR A 104 -0.09 -4.21 17.72
C TYR A 104 0.35 -2.77 17.94
N ALA A 105 1.67 -2.57 18.04
CA ALA A 105 2.24 -1.26 17.74
C ALA A 105 2.39 -1.14 16.22
N VAL A 106 1.85 -0.08 15.64
CA VAL A 106 1.98 0.20 14.21
C VAL A 106 3.13 1.18 14.01
N VAL A 107 4.13 0.78 13.23
CA VAL A 107 5.29 1.59 12.86
C VAL A 107 5.24 1.81 11.36
N ALA A 108 4.63 2.91 10.94
CA ALA A 108 4.59 3.29 9.55
C ALA A 108 5.86 4.06 9.19
N MET A 109 6.46 3.72 8.07
CA MET A 109 7.66 4.37 7.55
C MET A 109 7.33 5.02 6.21
N GLY A 110 8.03 6.11 5.90
CA GLY A 110 8.01 6.72 4.58
C GLY A 110 9.10 6.18 3.67
N ALA A 111 8.89 6.33 2.36
CA ALA A 111 9.96 6.22 1.37
C ALA A 111 11.12 7.19 1.68
N HIS A 112 12.31 6.92 1.15
CA HIS A 112 13.47 7.78 1.38
C HIS A 112 13.20 9.23 0.94
N ARG A 113 13.45 10.21 1.82
CA ARG A 113 13.11 11.65 1.61
C ARG A 113 13.73 12.31 0.37
N GLY A 114 14.71 11.67 -0.27
CA GLY A 114 15.35 12.15 -1.49
C GLY A 114 14.72 11.69 -2.81
N GLY A 115 13.69 10.85 -2.80
CA GLY A 115 13.19 10.16 -3.99
C GLY A 115 11.80 10.59 -4.44
N ASP A 116 11.78 11.32 -5.55
CA ASP A 116 10.66 11.55 -6.47
C ASP A 116 9.43 12.37 -6.01
N LYS A 117 8.83 13.05 -7.00
CA LYS A 117 7.55 13.79 -6.87
C LYS A 117 6.35 12.87 -6.58
N TRP A 118 6.56 11.56 -6.63
CA TRP A 118 5.53 10.55 -6.56
C TRP A 118 5.45 9.90 -5.17
N ARG A 119 6.39 10.17 -4.25
CA ARG A 119 6.47 9.55 -2.93
C ARG A 119 6.37 8.02 -3.03
N CYS A 120 7.09 7.43 -3.97
CA CYS A 120 7.17 5.98 -4.15
C CYS A 120 8.40 5.40 -3.46
N TYR A 121 8.32 4.14 -3.05
CA TYR A 121 9.50 3.37 -2.68
C TYR A 121 10.28 2.98 -3.94
N ASP A 122 11.61 2.98 -3.84
CA ASP A 122 12.47 2.38 -4.86
C ASP A 122 12.46 0.86 -4.72
N THR A 123 11.72 0.19 -5.61
CA THR A 123 11.51 -1.27 -5.64
C THR A 123 12.32 -1.93 -6.76
N GLN A 124 13.43 -1.31 -7.14
CA GLN A 124 14.35 -1.89 -8.12
C GLN A 124 15.13 -3.06 -7.52
N TRP A 125 15.41 -4.04 -8.39
CA TRP A 125 16.14 -5.24 -8.05
C TRP A 125 17.56 -5.21 -8.61
N PRO A 126 18.58 -5.72 -7.89
CA PRO A 126 18.51 -6.32 -6.56
C PRO A 126 18.45 -5.28 -5.44
N PRO A 127 17.73 -5.52 -4.32
CA PRO A 127 17.49 -4.51 -3.28
C PRO A 127 18.78 -4.00 -2.62
N GLU A 128 19.89 -4.72 -2.72
CA GLU A 128 21.22 -4.33 -2.25
C GLU A 128 21.84 -3.17 -3.03
N GLU A 129 21.47 -3.02 -4.30
CA GLU A 129 21.96 -1.93 -5.15
C GLU A 129 21.23 -0.61 -4.85
N HIS A 130 20.17 -0.67 -4.03
CA HIS A 130 19.32 0.46 -3.67
C HIS A 130 19.36 0.77 -2.17
N HIS A 131 19.16 2.04 -1.81
CA HIS A 131 19.20 2.49 -0.41
C HIS A 131 17.91 2.21 0.37
N GLU A 132 16.88 1.65 -0.29
CA GLU A 132 15.54 1.56 0.28
C GLU A 132 15.48 0.55 1.43
N ILE A 133 15.69 -0.74 1.13
CA ILE A 133 15.67 -1.82 2.12
C ILE A 133 16.72 -1.62 3.22
N SER A 134 17.94 -1.25 2.85
CA SER A 134 19.01 -1.01 3.84
C SER A 134 18.69 0.17 4.77
N GLY A 135 18.05 1.22 4.26
CA GLY A 135 17.56 2.35 5.06
C GLY A 135 16.42 1.95 5.99
N ILE A 136 15.45 1.18 5.50
CA ILE A 136 14.33 0.66 6.30
C ILE A 136 14.84 -0.21 7.43
N ILE A 137 15.77 -1.13 7.18
CA ILE A 137 16.35 -2.00 8.22
C ILE A 137 17.00 -1.17 9.35
N LYS A 138 17.69 -0.08 9.01
CA LYS A 138 18.28 0.81 10.04
C LYS A 138 17.20 1.45 10.91
N VAL A 139 16.13 1.96 10.31
CA VAL A 139 15.00 2.57 11.03
C VAL A 139 14.29 1.53 11.90
N VAL A 140 13.97 0.37 11.36
CA VAL A 140 13.33 -0.74 12.09
C VAL A 140 14.18 -1.12 13.30
N ARG A 141 15.48 -1.34 13.12
CA ARG A 141 16.38 -1.67 14.24
C ARG A 141 16.40 -0.59 15.31
N HIS A 142 16.49 0.67 14.92
CA HIS A 142 16.45 1.81 15.84
C HIS A 142 15.17 1.83 16.67
N VAL A 143 14.01 1.79 16.01
CA VAL A 143 12.70 1.86 16.68
C VAL A 143 12.50 0.66 17.62
N LEU A 144 12.83 -0.55 17.17
CA LEU A 144 12.67 -1.76 17.99
C LEU A 144 13.57 -1.74 19.23
N LEU A 145 14.78 -1.21 19.14
CA LEU A 145 15.69 -1.09 20.28
C LEU A 145 15.26 0.02 21.23
N GLU A 146 14.95 1.20 20.70
CA GLU A 146 14.49 2.37 21.47
C GLU A 146 13.25 2.01 22.31
N LYS A 147 12.31 1.29 21.71
CA LYS A 147 11.04 0.89 22.34
C LYS A 147 11.13 -0.41 23.14
N GLY A 148 12.27 -1.11 23.12
CA GLY A 148 12.43 -2.41 23.78
C GLY A 148 11.58 -3.53 23.18
N TRP A 149 11.26 -3.45 21.89
CA TRP A 149 10.40 -4.38 21.15
C TRP A 149 11.17 -5.43 20.33
N TRP A 150 12.51 -5.50 20.48
CA TRP A 150 13.34 -6.45 19.72
C TRP A 150 12.90 -7.92 19.86
N GLN A 151 12.34 -8.29 21.00
CA GLN A 151 11.90 -9.68 21.26
C GLN A 151 10.44 -9.94 20.87
N LEU A 152 9.71 -8.92 20.40
CA LEU A 152 8.33 -9.07 19.99
C LEU A 152 8.24 -9.65 18.57
N PRO A 153 7.16 -10.37 18.24
CA PRO A 153 6.89 -10.76 16.86
C PRO A 153 6.67 -9.52 15.99
N ARG A 154 7.17 -9.58 14.76
CA ARG A 154 7.23 -8.49 13.79
C ARG A 154 6.61 -8.96 12.49
N TYR A 155 5.74 -8.11 11.95
CA TYR A 155 5.06 -8.35 10.70
C TYR A 155 5.29 -7.14 9.81
N ALA A 156 5.29 -7.37 8.50
CA ALA A 156 5.29 -6.28 7.53
C ALA A 156 3.95 -6.24 6.80
N PHE A 157 3.45 -5.03 6.57
CA PHE A 157 2.30 -4.75 5.74
C PHE A 157 2.65 -3.61 4.78
N GLY A 158 2.23 -3.71 3.53
CA GLY A 158 2.26 -2.55 2.66
C GLY A 158 1.27 -2.64 1.51
N THR A 159 1.05 -1.49 0.87
CA THR A 159 0.15 -1.33 -0.28
C THR A 159 0.91 -0.83 -1.50
N SER A 160 0.61 -1.36 -2.69
CA SER A 160 1.28 -0.98 -3.95
C SER A 160 2.82 -1.07 -3.83
N SER A 161 3.58 -0.01 -4.09
CA SER A 161 5.04 0.02 -3.88
C SER A 161 5.47 -0.38 -2.46
N GLY A 162 4.71 0.02 -1.43
CA GLY A 162 4.92 -0.44 -0.07
C GLY A 162 4.67 -1.94 0.13
N GLY A 163 3.77 -2.54 -0.64
CA GLY A 163 3.52 -3.99 -0.64
C GLY A 163 4.72 -4.76 -1.19
N CYS A 164 5.34 -4.24 -2.27
CA CYS A 164 6.59 -4.78 -2.79
C CYS A 164 7.72 -4.69 -1.73
N ILE A 165 7.84 -3.54 -1.06
CA ILE A 165 8.83 -3.36 0.02
C ILE A 165 8.58 -4.31 1.20
N ALA A 166 7.33 -4.57 1.58
CA ALA A 166 7.03 -5.53 2.65
C ALA A 166 7.53 -6.94 2.30
N LEU A 167 7.36 -7.34 1.04
CA LEU A 167 7.85 -8.61 0.51
C LEU A 167 9.39 -8.67 0.43
N GLU A 168 10.03 -7.60 -0.03
CA GLU A 168 11.50 -7.52 -0.13
C GLU A 168 12.17 -7.42 1.24
N LEU A 169 11.55 -6.71 2.19
CA LEU A 169 12.07 -6.62 3.56
C LEU A 169 12.20 -8.00 4.20
N ALA A 170 11.25 -8.90 3.95
CA ALA A 170 11.27 -10.27 4.46
C ALA A 170 12.47 -11.11 3.99
N LEU A 171 13.08 -10.71 2.88
CA LEU A 171 14.29 -11.34 2.34
C LEU A 171 15.55 -10.95 3.11
N ARG A 172 15.55 -9.83 3.83
CA ARG A 172 16.74 -9.23 4.48
C ARG A 172 16.58 -8.93 5.96
N PHE A 173 15.35 -9.04 6.46
CA PHE A 173 15.03 -8.84 7.85
C PHE A 173 14.04 -9.93 8.31
N PRO A 174 14.31 -10.62 9.43
CA PRO A 174 13.47 -11.73 9.88
C PRO A 174 12.13 -11.22 10.40
N LEU A 175 11.06 -11.67 9.74
CA LEU A 175 9.66 -11.38 10.05
C LEU A 175 8.89 -12.67 10.34
N GLN A 176 7.81 -12.57 11.12
CA GLN A 176 6.91 -13.70 11.42
C GLN A 176 5.76 -13.83 10.41
N GLY A 177 5.52 -12.79 9.62
CA GLY A 177 4.51 -12.80 8.56
C GLY A 177 4.59 -11.52 7.73
N VAL A 178 4.12 -11.61 6.49
CA VAL A 178 4.07 -10.48 5.55
C VAL A 178 2.66 -10.37 4.99
N ALA A 179 2.22 -9.14 4.79
CA ALA A 179 1.02 -8.83 4.06
C ALA A 179 1.34 -7.85 2.92
N SER A 180 1.06 -8.24 1.69
CA SER A 180 1.18 -7.36 0.53
C SER A 180 -0.20 -7.09 -0.05
N MET A 181 -0.54 -5.81 -0.16
CA MET A 181 -1.74 -5.35 -0.83
C MET A 181 -1.38 -4.83 -2.22
N LEU A 182 -2.06 -5.35 -3.23
CA LEU A 182 -2.08 -4.84 -4.61
C LEU A 182 -0.75 -4.93 -5.37
N MET A 183 0.25 -5.62 -4.84
CA MET A 183 1.56 -5.70 -5.49
C MET A 183 2.30 -6.99 -5.16
N GLY A 184 3.16 -7.41 -6.08
CA GLY A 184 4.08 -8.52 -5.91
C GLY A 184 5.52 -8.10 -6.20
N PHE A 185 6.45 -9.05 -6.19
CA PHE A 185 7.82 -8.82 -6.63
C PHE A 185 7.89 -8.42 -8.11
N HIS A 186 8.97 -7.74 -8.47
CA HIS A 186 9.41 -7.61 -9.86
C HIS A 186 10.09 -8.90 -10.34
N LEU A 187 9.37 -10.02 -10.43
CA LEU A 187 10.00 -11.32 -10.74
C LEU A 187 10.77 -11.35 -12.08
N SER A 188 10.39 -10.51 -13.05
CA SER A 188 11.09 -10.38 -14.32
C SER A 188 12.52 -9.84 -14.19
N THR A 189 12.88 -9.24 -13.05
CA THR A 189 14.23 -8.72 -12.78
C THR A 189 15.09 -9.69 -11.98
N LEU A 190 14.55 -10.85 -11.59
CA LEU A 190 15.33 -11.90 -10.93
C LEU A 190 16.20 -12.64 -11.95
N ASN A 191 17.41 -12.99 -11.55
CA ASN A 191 18.25 -13.88 -12.35
C ASN A 191 17.80 -15.34 -12.17
N ASN A 192 17.36 -15.70 -10.96
CA ASN A 192 16.84 -17.02 -10.63
C ASN A 192 15.97 -16.98 -9.35
N LEU A 193 15.15 -18.00 -9.10
CA LEU A 193 14.28 -18.04 -7.92
C LEU A 193 15.03 -18.10 -6.57
N ASN A 194 16.29 -18.54 -6.53
CA ASN A 194 17.09 -18.50 -5.28
C ASN A 194 17.44 -17.07 -4.87
N ASP A 195 17.25 -16.08 -5.75
CA ASP A 195 17.39 -14.66 -5.40
C ASP A 195 16.34 -14.24 -4.34
N LEU A 196 15.25 -15.02 -4.20
CA LEU A 196 14.22 -14.89 -3.17
C LEU A 196 14.52 -15.69 -1.89
N ASN A 197 15.71 -16.29 -1.76
CA ASN A 197 16.10 -16.93 -0.50
C ASN A 197 16.43 -15.86 0.55
N PRO A 198 15.75 -15.86 1.70
CA PRO A 198 16.05 -14.90 2.75
C PRO A 198 17.44 -15.11 3.35
N MET A 199 18.12 -14.00 3.61
CA MET A 199 19.47 -13.97 4.19
C MET A 199 19.74 -12.63 4.86
N ASN A 200 20.45 -12.64 5.99
CA ASN A 200 20.96 -11.43 6.61
C ASN A 200 22.19 -10.96 5.83
N PRO A 201 22.16 -9.76 5.22
CA PRO A 201 23.27 -9.28 4.38
C PRO A 201 24.54 -8.96 5.18
N TYR A 202 24.51 -9.04 6.51
CA TYR A 202 25.64 -8.75 7.39
C TYR A 202 26.22 -9.99 8.09
N THR A 203 25.48 -11.10 8.17
CA THR A 203 25.88 -12.30 8.92
C THR A 203 25.79 -13.59 8.12
N ASP A 204 25.28 -13.55 6.88
CA ASP A 204 24.98 -14.73 6.04
C ASP A 204 24.04 -15.75 6.71
N GLU A 205 23.31 -15.33 7.75
CA GLU A 205 22.27 -16.14 8.39
C GLU A 205 21.06 -16.25 7.46
N HIS A 206 20.55 -17.46 7.28
CA HIS A 206 19.38 -17.74 6.44
C HIS A 206 18.16 -18.12 7.26
N TRP A 207 16.97 -17.81 6.74
CA TRP A 207 15.69 -18.24 7.30
C TRP A 207 14.71 -18.64 6.19
N ALA A 208 13.65 -19.36 6.57
CA ALA A 208 12.55 -19.65 5.67
C ALA A 208 11.75 -18.37 5.37
N TYR A 209 11.28 -18.20 4.14
CA TYR A 209 10.44 -17.06 3.78
C TYR A 209 9.14 -17.11 4.62
N PRO A 210 8.72 -15.99 5.24
CA PRO A 210 7.60 -16.01 6.18
C PRO A 210 6.26 -16.28 5.49
N PRO A 211 5.26 -16.80 6.23
CA PRO A 211 3.90 -16.88 5.75
C PRO A 211 3.40 -15.52 5.23
N THR A 212 2.75 -15.53 4.07
CA THR A 212 2.44 -14.32 3.32
C THR A 212 0.96 -14.23 2.94
N PHE A 213 0.31 -13.15 3.36
CA PHE A 213 -1.00 -12.76 2.89
C PHE A 213 -0.85 -11.83 1.69
N ILE A 214 -1.53 -12.11 0.58
CA ILE A 214 -1.53 -11.25 -0.59
C ILE A 214 -2.96 -10.91 -0.95
N LEU A 215 -3.29 -9.62 -0.95
CA LEU A 215 -4.55 -9.11 -1.48
C LEU A 215 -4.33 -8.59 -2.89
N ARG A 216 -5.03 -9.14 -3.88
CA ARG A 216 -5.17 -8.53 -5.21
C ARG A 216 -6.55 -7.92 -5.37
N THR A 217 -6.72 -6.98 -6.28
CA THR A 217 -8.06 -6.54 -6.69
C THR A 217 -8.53 -7.26 -7.96
N LEU A 218 -9.85 -7.41 -8.11
CA LEU A 218 -10.42 -8.06 -9.30
C LEU A 218 -10.21 -7.23 -10.58
N LEU A 219 -10.33 -5.91 -10.48
CA LEU A 219 -10.28 -4.97 -11.61
C LEU A 219 -8.97 -4.17 -11.62
N ASP A 220 -7.90 -4.75 -11.07
CA ASP A 220 -6.54 -4.20 -11.14
C ASP A 220 -6.02 -4.13 -12.58
N GLU A 221 -4.94 -3.38 -12.79
CA GLU A 221 -4.25 -3.38 -14.06
C GLU A 221 -3.71 -4.81 -14.39
N PRO A 222 -3.88 -5.32 -15.64
CA PRO A 222 -3.58 -6.73 -15.94
C PRO A 222 -2.14 -7.17 -15.63
N ASP A 223 -1.16 -6.29 -15.79
CA ASP A 223 0.24 -6.57 -15.46
C ASP A 223 0.47 -6.69 -13.96
N VAL A 224 -0.24 -5.90 -13.15
CA VAL A 224 -0.25 -6.01 -11.69
C VAL A 224 -0.87 -7.34 -11.25
N VAL A 225 -1.99 -7.75 -11.85
CA VAL A 225 -2.61 -9.05 -11.56
C VAL A 225 -1.65 -10.21 -11.87
N VAL A 226 -1.00 -10.18 -13.04
CA VAL A 226 0.00 -11.19 -13.42
C VAL A 226 1.14 -11.21 -12.40
N ARG A 227 1.65 -10.05 -12.01
CA ARG A 227 2.75 -9.91 -11.05
C ARG A 227 2.40 -10.48 -9.68
N VAL A 228 1.23 -10.14 -9.15
CA VAL A 228 0.74 -10.68 -7.86
C VAL A 228 0.60 -12.19 -7.92
N ASN A 229 -0.03 -12.73 -8.98
CA ASN A 229 -0.21 -14.18 -9.14
C ASN A 229 1.13 -14.92 -9.25
N SER A 230 2.06 -14.35 -10.01
CA SER A 230 3.39 -14.95 -10.20
C SER A 230 4.19 -14.92 -8.90
N THR A 231 4.05 -13.85 -8.11
CA THR A 231 4.64 -13.74 -6.77
C THR A 231 4.10 -14.80 -5.82
N ALA A 232 2.77 -14.97 -5.78
CA ALA A 232 2.15 -16.01 -4.96
C ALA A 232 2.63 -17.41 -5.36
N ALA A 233 2.76 -17.68 -6.67
CA ALA A 233 3.29 -18.95 -7.16
C ALA A 233 4.77 -19.15 -6.76
N ALA A 234 5.62 -18.16 -7.00
CA ALA A 234 7.04 -18.23 -6.64
C ALA A 234 7.26 -18.45 -5.14
N LEU A 235 6.49 -17.78 -4.29
CA LEU A 235 6.57 -17.98 -2.84
C LEU A 235 6.09 -19.36 -2.40
N ASN A 236 5.03 -19.89 -3.02
CA ASN A 236 4.61 -21.28 -2.79
C ASN A 236 5.69 -22.28 -3.24
N ASP A 237 6.35 -22.04 -4.37
CA ASP A 237 7.44 -22.90 -4.89
C ASP A 237 8.66 -22.89 -3.96
N LEU A 238 8.90 -21.80 -3.22
CA LEU A 238 9.89 -21.69 -2.15
C LEU A 238 9.45 -22.37 -0.84
N GLY A 239 8.23 -22.90 -0.78
CA GLY A 239 7.66 -23.54 0.40
C GLY A 239 7.06 -22.60 1.43
N ALA A 240 6.86 -21.31 1.10
CA ALA A 240 6.14 -20.39 1.98
C ALA A 240 4.64 -20.71 1.97
N HIS A 241 3.97 -20.53 3.13
CA HIS A 241 2.51 -20.54 3.19
C HIS A 241 1.98 -19.23 2.61
N VAL A 242 1.24 -19.27 1.50
CA VAL A 242 0.68 -18.08 0.86
C VAL A 242 -0.85 -18.12 0.86
N GLU A 243 -1.48 -17.09 1.42
CA GLU A 243 -2.92 -16.83 1.30
C GLU A 243 -3.15 -15.75 0.24
N LEU A 244 -3.72 -16.12 -0.91
CA LEU A 244 -4.05 -15.18 -1.99
C LEU A 244 -5.55 -14.85 -1.97
N THR A 245 -5.89 -13.66 -1.47
CA THR A 245 -7.26 -13.14 -1.42
C THR A 245 -7.53 -12.20 -2.58
N THR A 246 -8.76 -12.20 -3.11
CA THR A 246 -9.20 -11.28 -4.18
C THR A 246 -10.28 -10.35 -3.67
N LEU A 247 -10.00 -9.05 -3.63
CA LEU A 247 -11.00 -8.01 -3.37
C LEU A 247 -12.01 -7.97 -4.52
N GLN A 248 -13.29 -8.14 -4.17
CA GLN A 248 -14.41 -7.97 -5.10
C GLN A 248 -14.96 -6.54 -4.99
N PRO A 249 -15.58 -5.99 -6.05
CA PRO A 249 -16.35 -4.76 -5.93
C PRO A 249 -17.42 -4.92 -4.83
N TYR A 250 -17.58 -3.90 -3.99
CA TYR A 250 -18.50 -3.96 -2.86
C TYR A 250 -19.44 -2.77 -2.82
N LYS A 251 -20.61 -2.99 -2.22
CA LYS A 251 -21.67 -1.99 -2.09
C LYS A 251 -21.32 -1.02 -0.97
N LEU A 252 -21.45 0.27 -1.26
CA LEU A 252 -21.53 1.30 -0.24
C LEU A 252 -22.93 1.26 0.37
N SER A 253 -22.99 1.49 1.67
CA SER A 253 -24.22 1.65 2.44
C SER A 253 -24.37 3.10 2.92
N PRO A 254 -25.57 3.49 3.40
CA PRO A 254 -25.74 4.78 4.09
C PRO A 254 -24.82 4.98 5.30
N SER A 255 -24.30 3.92 5.94
CA SER A 255 -23.35 4.02 7.07
C SER A 255 -21.88 4.04 6.64
N PHE A 256 -21.58 3.76 5.37
CA PHE A 256 -20.23 3.47 4.87
C PHE A 256 -19.17 4.50 5.31
N PHE A 257 -19.51 5.79 5.24
CA PHE A 257 -18.60 6.88 5.58
C PHE A 257 -18.50 7.09 7.08
N SER A 258 -19.59 6.99 7.85
CA SER A 258 -19.53 7.09 9.32
C SER A 258 -18.75 5.94 9.96
N ASP A 259 -18.68 4.80 9.28
CA ASP A 259 -17.96 3.61 9.73
C ASP A 259 -16.43 3.73 9.51
N ARG A 260 -15.98 4.68 8.67
CA ARG A 260 -14.58 4.82 8.22
C ARG A 260 -13.97 6.19 8.48
N MET A 261 -14.77 7.23 8.44
CA MET A 261 -14.31 8.62 8.54
C MET A 261 -14.54 9.16 9.95
N ARG A 262 -13.47 9.61 10.60
CA ARG A 262 -13.56 10.35 11.84
C ARG A 262 -14.33 11.66 11.62
N GLY A 263 -15.28 11.95 12.51
CA GLY A 263 -16.06 13.20 12.46
C GLY A 263 -17.27 13.16 11.53
N VAL A 264 -17.51 12.06 10.82
CA VAL A 264 -18.73 11.86 10.01
C VAL A 264 -19.78 11.16 10.86
N SER A 265 -20.90 11.85 11.14
CA SER A 265 -22.04 11.26 11.85
C SER A 265 -22.83 10.31 10.94
N SER A 266 -23.66 9.43 11.53
CA SER A 266 -24.53 8.54 10.73
C SER A 266 -25.49 9.31 9.83
N GLN A 267 -26.01 10.46 10.29
CA GLN A 267 -26.86 11.32 9.46
C GLN A 267 -26.07 11.91 8.29
N MET A 268 -24.88 12.45 8.56
CA MET A 268 -24.01 13.01 7.53
C MET A 268 -23.60 11.93 6.51
N SER A 269 -23.30 10.71 6.95
CA SER A 269 -23.00 9.57 6.07
C SER A 269 -24.18 9.22 5.16
N ALA A 270 -25.40 9.20 5.68
CA ALA A 270 -26.60 8.98 4.88
C ALA A 270 -26.83 10.11 3.86
N ASP A 271 -26.58 11.36 4.25
CA ASP A 271 -26.67 12.52 3.36
C ASP A 271 -25.62 12.44 2.24
N ILE A 272 -24.36 12.10 2.58
CA ILE A 272 -23.29 11.86 1.60
C ILE A 272 -23.72 10.77 0.62
N TYR A 273 -24.16 9.61 1.12
CA TYR A 273 -24.58 8.48 0.30
C TYR A 273 -25.69 8.88 -0.69
N SER A 274 -26.75 9.51 -0.21
CA SER A 274 -27.87 9.97 -1.06
C SER A 274 -27.42 10.98 -2.11
N ARG A 275 -26.50 11.88 -1.76
CA ARG A 275 -25.97 12.89 -2.68
C ARG A 275 -25.08 12.29 -3.75
N LEU A 276 -24.24 11.31 -3.40
CA LEU A 276 -23.42 10.57 -4.36
C LEU A 276 -24.29 9.79 -5.36
N GLN A 277 -25.42 9.25 -4.92
CA GLN A 277 -26.41 8.67 -5.82
C GLN A 277 -27.05 9.71 -6.75
N SER A 278 -27.33 10.92 -6.26
CA SER A 278 -27.94 11.98 -7.08
C SER A 278 -27.06 12.51 -8.22
N ILE A 279 -25.75 12.22 -8.18
CA ILE A 279 -24.78 12.60 -9.21
C ILE A 279 -24.17 11.37 -9.91
N ASP A 280 -24.80 10.20 -9.80
CA ASP A 280 -24.39 8.95 -10.43
C ASP A 280 -22.95 8.48 -10.09
N VAL A 281 -22.39 8.92 -8.95
CA VAL A 281 -21.12 8.37 -8.43
C VAL A 281 -21.36 6.98 -7.85
N ILE A 282 -22.52 6.78 -7.23
CA ILE A 282 -23.01 5.50 -6.72
C ILE A 282 -24.32 5.18 -7.43
N ASP A 283 -24.51 3.95 -7.88
CA ASP A 283 -25.78 3.54 -8.48
C ASP A 283 -26.88 3.26 -7.43
N THR A 284 -28.07 2.88 -7.91
CA THR A 284 -29.21 2.55 -7.04
C THR A 284 -28.99 1.29 -6.20
N GLU A 285 -28.03 0.44 -6.55
CA GLU A 285 -27.67 -0.76 -5.80
C GLU A 285 -26.55 -0.52 -4.78
N GLY A 286 -25.94 0.66 -4.79
CA GLY A 286 -24.86 1.04 -3.90
C GLY A 286 -23.45 0.81 -4.47
N TYR A 287 -23.29 0.44 -5.74
CA TYR A 287 -21.96 0.28 -6.33
C TYR A 287 -21.42 1.60 -6.87
N CYS A 288 -20.13 1.83 -6.63
CA CYS A 288 -19.43 2.99 -7.18
C CYS A 288 -19.26 2.85 -8.70
N GLN A 289 -19.68 3.88 -9.43
CA GLN A 289 -19.59 4.00 -10.89
C GLN A 289 -18.42 4.88 -11.34
N TRP A 290 -17.72 5.54 -10.40
CA TRP A 290 -16.61 6.43 -10.71
C TRP A 290 -15.39 5.66 -11.21
N LYS A 291 -15.19 5.69 -12.54
CA LYS A 291 -14.04 5.05 -13.19
C LYS A 291 -12.75 5.82 -12.94
N LYS A 292 -11.69 5.09 -12.53
CA LYS A 292 -10.31 5.58 -12.59
C LYS A 292 -9.97 5.78 -14.06
N CYS A 293 -9.51 6.97 -14.44
CA CYS A 293 -9.15 7.24 -15.83
C CYS A 293 -7.68 6.93 -16.11
N ASP A 294 -7.42 6.40 -17.30
CA ASP A 294 -6.07 6.03 -17.79
C ASP A 294 -5.18 7.25 -18.05
N VAL A 295 -5.78 8.42 -18.31
CA VAL A 295 -5.06 9.68 -18.48
C VAL A 295 -5.16 10.47 -17.18
N PRO A 296 -4.04 10.69 -16.46
CA PRO A 296 -4.02 11.57 -15.31
C PRO A 296 -4.62 12.94 -15.69
N HIS A 297 -5.58 13.41 -14.89
CA HIS A 297 -6.20 14.75 -14.95
C HIS A 297 -7.26 15.04 -16.02
N SER A 298 -7.45 14.26 -17.11
CA SER A 298 -8.34 14.71 -18.19
C SER A 298 -9.84 14.37 -18.05
N CYS A 299 -10.20 13.25 -17.38
CA CYS A 299 -11.60 12.95 -17.04
C CYS A 299 -11.88 12.93 -15.54
N TRP A 300 -10.88 13.28 -14.73
CA TRP A 300 -11.05 13.40 -13.29
C TRP A 300 -11.75 14.71 -12.95
N ASP A 301 -11.38 15.80 -13.62
CA ASP A 301 -11.83 17.15 -13.29
C ASP A 301 -13.35 17.31 -13.25
N PRO A 302 -14.16 16.82 -14.23
CA PRO A 302 -15.60 17.00 -14.18
C PRO A 302 -16.24 16.28 -12.99
N MET A 303 -15.87 15.02 -12.74
CA MET A 303 -16.43 14.23 -11.64
C MET A 303 -15.94 14.73 -10.28
N TYR A 304 -14.67 15.12 -10.19
CA TYR A 304 -14.11 15.75 -9.02
C TYR A 304 -14.86 17.05 -8.67
N HIS A 305 -15.09 17.91 -9.65
CA HIS A 305 -15.85 19.16 -9.44
C HIS A 305 -17.29 18.88 -9.04
N ALA A 306 -17.95 17.88 -9.64
CA ALA A 306 -19.29 17.46 -9.26
C ALA A 306 -19.33 16.97 -7.81
N LEU A 307 -18.41 16.08 -7.42
CA LEU A 307 -18.26 15.57 -6.07
C LEU A 307 -18.05 16.70 -5.06
N LYS A 308 -17.04 17.55 -5.31
CA LYS A 308 -16.70 18.68 -4.45
C LYS A 308 -17.88 19.63 -4.30
N SER A 309 -18.50 20.04 -5.40
CA SER A 309 -19.65 20.95 -5.38
C SER A 309 -20.83 20.37 -4.61
N THR A 310 -21.04 19.05 -4.69
CA THR A 310 -22.16 18.34 -4.07
C THR A 310 -21.99 18.18 -2.56
N LEU A 311 -20.75 18.13 -2.08
CA LEU A 311 -20.41 17.85 -0.68
C LEU A 311 -19.79 19.05 0.05
N TRP A 312 -19.64 20.21 -0.60
CA TRP A 312 -18.93 21.37 -0.05
C TRP A 312 -19.52 21.90 1.26
N ASP A 313 -20.84 21.93 1.39
CA ASP A 313 -21.53 22.36 2.62
C ASP A 313 -21.30 21.40 3.79
N LEU A 314 -21.05 20.11 3.50
CA LEU A 314 -20.70 19.10 4.49
C LEU A 314 -19.22 19.19 4.90
N PHE A 315 -18.36 19.67 4.00
CA PHE A 315 -16.91 19.79 4.21
C PHE A 315 -16.39 21.16 3.73
N PRO A 316 -16.64 22.25 4.48
CA PRO A 316 -16.28 23.61 4.05
C PRO A 316 -14.77 23.89 3.99
N ALA A 317 -13.93 22.96 4.45
CA ALA A 317 -12.47 22.98 4.40
C ALA A 317 -11.93 21.79 3.57
N TRP A 318 -12.56 21.51 2.43
CA TRP A 318 -12.34 20.34 1.58
C TRP A 318 -10.86 20.03 1.32
N GLU A 319 -10.08 21.01 0.86
CA GLU A 319 -8.65 20.85 0.58
C GLU A 319 -7.79 20.68 1.84
N ASP A 320 -8.02 21.51 2.86
CA ASP A 320 -7.22 21.51 4.09
C ASP A 320 -7.36 20.19 4.86
N LEU A 321 -8.49 19.50 4.66
CA LEU A 321 -8.83 18.24 5.28
C LEU A 321 -8.47 17.02 4.41
N ALA A 322 -7.89 17.21 3.22
CA ALA A 322 -7.59 16.14 2.26
C ALA A 322 -8.82 15.25 1.96
N VAL A 323 -10.01 15.84 1.96
CA VAL A 323 -11.29 15.12 1.79
C VAL A 323 -11.38 14.51 0.40
N ASP A 324 -10.84 15.18 -0.60
CA ASP A 324 -10.75 14.65 -1.97
C ASP A 324 -10.03 13.31 -2.04
N ALA A 325 -8.86 13.20 -1.38
CA ALA A 325 -8.05 12.00 -1.37
C ALA A 325 -8.79 10.87 -0.66
N ALA A 326 -9.41 11.17 0.49
CA ALA A 326 -10.19 10.21 1.26
C ALA A 326 -11.35 9.62 0.44
N PHE A 327 -12.18 10.47 -0.19
CA PHE A 327 -13.29 9.99 -1.01
C PHE A 327 -12.81 9.21 -2.24
N ARG A 328 -11.78 9.70 -2.93
CA ARG A 328 -11.21 9.04 -4.09
C ARG A 328 -10.71 7.63 -3.75
N GLU A 329 -9.89 7.51 -2.71
CA GLU A 329 -9.34 6.22 -2.26
C GLU A 329 -10.46 5.24 -1.92
N MET A 330 -11.43 5.62 -1.08
CA MET A 330 -12.54 4.74 -0.70
C MET A 330 -13.43 4.35 -1.88
N LEU A 331 -13.79 5.32 -2.74
CA LEU A 331 -14.68 5.07 -3.89
C LEU A 331 -14.00 4.20 -4.94
N TRP A 332 -12.71 4.35 -5.19
CA TRP A 332 -11.99 3.45 -6.10
C TRP A 332 -11.71 2.09 -5.47
N ALA A 333 -11.35 2.03 -4.19
CA ALA A 333 -11.23 0.76 -3.46
C ALA A 333 -12.54 -0.05 -3.55
N SER A 334 -13.70 0.60 -3.45
CA SER A 334 -15.01 -0.06 -3.58
C SER A 334 -15.30 -0.68 -4.95
N ARG A 335 -14.59 -0.22 -5.98
CA ARG A 335 -14.65 -0.82 -7.32
C ARG A 335 -13.67 -1.97 -7.49
N ALA A 336 -12.91 -2.32 -6.46
CA ALA A 336 -11.83 -3.28 -6.53
C ALA A 336 -10.86 -2.98 -7.69
N VAL A 337 -10.39 -1.73 -7.75
CA VAL A 337 -9.22 -1.34 -8.55
C VAL A 337 -8.03 -1.09 -7.63
N HIS A 338 -6.86 -0.78 -8.19
CA HIS A 338 -5.60 -0.55 -7.49
C HIS A 338 -5.64 0.65 -6.52
N GLU A 339 -6.29 0.49 -5.36
CA GLU A 339 -6.27 1.42 -4.23
C GLU A 339 -6.31 0.74 -2.87
N THR A 340 -5.71 1.41 -1.88
CA THR A 340 -5.66 0.94 -0.49
C THR A 340 -7.06 0.72 0.08
N THR A 341 -7.25 -0.39 0.80
CA THR A 341 -8.54 -0.73 1.41
C THR A 341 -8.38 -1.40 2.78
N SER A 342 -9.42 -1.36 3.59
CA SER A 342 -9.53 -1.98 4.90
C SER A 342 -10.45 -3.20 4.96
N GLU A 343 -11.12 -3.56 3.84
CA GLU A 343 -12.12 -4.66 3.78
C GLU A 343 -11.56 -6.00 4.25
N HIS A 344 -10.27 -6.27 4.02
CA HIS A 344 -9.61 -7.54 4.40
C HIS A 344 -8.61 -7.40 5.55
N THR A 345 -8.69 -6.31 6.33
CA THR A 345 -7.74 -6.09 7.43
C THR A 345 -7.88 -7.14 8.52
N ASP A 346 -9.11 -7.56 8.84
CA ASP A 346 -9.32 -8.52 9.93
C ASP A 346 -8.82 -9.92 9.53
N GLU A 347 -9.09 -10.35 8.30
CA GLU A 347 -8.59 -11.60 7.73
C GLU A 347 -7.06 -11.60 7.62
N MET A 348 -6.47 -10.48 7.20
CA MET A 348 -5.02 -10.30 7.18
C MET A 348 -4.42 -10.44 8.59
N LEU A 349 -4.99 -9.75 9.59
CA LEU A 349 -4.50 -9.84 10.97
C LEU A 349 -4.71 -11.23 11.57
N ASP A 350 -5.86 -11.86 11.32
CA ASP A 350 -6.13 -13.26 11.71
C ASP A 350 -5.09 -14.21 11.12
N PHE A 351 -4.77 -14.06 9.83
CA PHE A 351 -3.71 -14.82 9.18
C PHE A 351 -2.38 -14.64 9.89
N LEU A 352 -1.90 -13.40 10.07
CA LEU A 352 -0.61 -13.13 10.71
C LEU A 352 -0.54 -13.69 12.15
N GLU A 353 -1.63 -13.56 12.91
CA GLU A 353 -1.73 -14.08 14.28
C GLU A 353 -1.69 -15.61 14.34
N GLN A 354 -2.40 -16.30 13.44
CA GLN A 354 -2.41 -17.76 13.41
C GLN A 354 -1.02 -18.33 13.16
N GLN A 355 -0.27 -17.75 12.23
CA GLN A 355 1.06 -18.22 11.86
C GLN A 355 2.08 -18.03 13.00
N SER A 356 1.93 -16.96 13.78
CA SER A 356 2.79 -16.69 14.94
C SER A 356 2.74 -17.76 16.03
N ARG A 357 1.63 -18.49 16.15
CA ARG A 357 1.47 -19.58 17.13
C ARG A 357 2.20 -20.85 16.72
N HIS A 358 2.47 -21.01 15.43
CA HIS A 358 3.09 -22.21 14.86
C HIS A 358 4.61 -22.10 14.74
N LEU A 359 5.14 -20.87 14.66
CA LEU A 359 6.58 -20.63 14.65
C LEU A 359 7.10 -20.64 16.09
N GLN A 360 7.82 -21.70 16.49
CA GLN A 360 8.63 -21.66 17.72
C GLN A 360 9.75 -20.63 17.52
N ILE A 361 9.56 -19.44 18.08
CA ILE A 361 10.52 -18.35 17.96
C ILE A 361 11.74 -18.70 18.82
N HIS A 362 12.89 -18.93 18.19
CA HIS A 362 14.15 -18.71 18.88
C HIS A 362 14.28 -17.18 19.06
N PRO A 363 14.39 -16.67 20.30
CA PRO A 363 14.68 -15.26 20.51
C PRO A 363 15.98 -14.99 19.76
N ALA A 364 15.92 -14.24 18.66
CA ALA A 364 17.12 -13.80 17.98
C ALA A 364 17.95 -13.07 19.03
N GLU A 365 19.19 -13.51 19.24
CA GLU A 365 20.08 -12.89 20.21
C GLU A 365 20.08 -11.38 19.97
N HIS A 366 19.95 -10.61 21.06
CA HIS A 366 20.07 -9.17 20.99
C HIS A 366 21.37 -8.85 20.25
N PRO A 367 21.37 -8.01 19.20
CA PRO A 367 22.59 -7.69 18.47
C PRO A 367 23.46 -6.75 19.32
N SER A 368 24.06 -7.27 20.39
CA SER A 368 24.93 -6.54 21.30
C SER A 368 26.28 -6.17 20.68
N GLY A 369 26.58 -6.59 19.45
CA GLY A 369 27.84 -6.32 18.75
C GLY A 369 27.76 -5.55 17.43
N LEU A 370 26.57 -5.23 16.92
CA LEU A 370 26.42 -4.63 15.57
C LEU A 370 26.48 -3.10 15.53
N TYR A 371 26.46 -2.42 16.69
CA TYR A 371 26.69 -0.97 16.73
C TYR A 371 28.13 -0.60 16.33
N ASP A 372 29.12 -1.48 16.54
CA ASP A 372 30.53 -1.20 16.21
C ASP A 372 30.85 -1.37 14.72
N ALA A 373 30.14 -2.24 14.00
CA ALA A 373 30.33 -2.40 12.55
C ALA A 373 29.91 -1.15 11.74
N HIS A 374 29.10 -0.27 12.33
CA HIS A 374 28.68 0.99 11.69
C HIS A 374 29.79 2.05 11.64
N SER A 375 30.87 1.91 12.41
CA SER A 375 32.06 2.78 12.28
C SER A 375 32.95 2.41 11.08
N ALA A 376 32.74 1.26 10.45
CA ALA A 376 33.57 0.77 9.34
C ALA A 376 33.08 1.21 7.95
N LEU A 377 31.85 1.71 7.81
CA LEU A 377 31.40 2.38 6.60
C LEU A 377 31.91 3.82 6.62
N LYS A 378 33.16 4.01 6.18
CA LYS A 378 33.62 5.35 5.79
C LYS A 378 32.62 5.89 4.76
N PRO A 379 32.01 7.08 4.97
CA PRO A 379 31.29 7.72 3.88
C PRO A 379 32.29 7.87 2.73
N ALA A 380 31.91 7.40 1.53
CA ALA A 380 32.62 7.80 0.33
C ALA A 380 32.70 9.32 0.38
N GLN A 381 33.92 9.87 0.37
CA GLN A 381 34.12 11.30 0.34
C GLN A 381 33.33 11.83 -0.85
N ALA A 382 32.27 12.59 -0.56
CA ALA A 382 31.55 13.33 -1.58
C ALA A 382 32.60 14.15 -2.36
N PRO A 383 32.59 14.11 -3.71
CA PRO A 383 33.45 14.99 -4.47
C PRO A 383 33.18 16.44 -4.03
N ALA A 384 34.26 17.18 -3.80
CA ALA A 384 34.17 18.58 -3.41
C ALA A 384 33.22 19.33 -4.35
N PRO A 385 32.35 20.21 -3.84
CA PRO A 385 31.42 20.94 -4.68
C PRO A 385 32.21 21.71 -5.75
N ALA A 386 31.86 21.45 -7.01
CA ALA A 386 32.40 22.21 -8.13
C ALA A 386 32.09 23.70 -7.90
N GLN A 387 33.13 24.53 -7.92
CA GLN A 387 32.99 25.98 -7.84
C GLN A 387 32.13 26.43 -9.02
N LEU A 388 30.97 27.00 -8.71
CA LEU A 388 30.12 27.66 -9.70
C LEU A 388 30.91 28.81 -10.35
N PRO A 389 30.83 28.96 -11.69
CA PRO A 389 31.45 30.10 -12.37
C PRO A 389 30.82 31.41 -11.89
N PRO A 390 31.61 32.50 -11.83
CA PRO A 390 31.13 33.79 -11.35
C PRO A 390 30.01 34.32 -12.25
N GLN A 391 28.90 34.72 -11.64
CA GLN A 391 27.82 35.39 -12.36
C GLN A 391 28.25 36.79 -12.82
N PRO A 392 27.84 37.24 -14.02
CA PRO A 392 28.09 38.59 -14.48
C PRO A 392 27.24 39.62 -13.72
N ALA A 393 27.85 40.76 -13.43
CA ALA A 393 27.29 41.86 -12.66
C ALA A 393 25.99 42.43 -13.28
N SER A 394 24.93 42.51 -12.48
CA SER A 394 23.70 43.22 -12.85
C SER A 394 23.87 44.73 -12.72
N MET A 395 23.59 45.45 -13.80
CA MET A 395 23.48 46.91 -13.82
C MET A 395 22.38 47.42 -12.89
N ALA A 396 22.72 48.50 -12.20
CA ALA A 396 21.86 49.28 -11.33
C ALA A 396 20.66 49.91 -12.07
N THR A 397 19.50 49.94 -11.41
CA THR A 397 18.51 51.00 -11.60
C THR A 397 18.06 51.55 -10.24
N ARG A 398 17.87 52.87 -10.26
CA ARG A 398 17.76 53.81 -9.14
C ARG A 398 16.41 53.71 -8.43
N GLY A 399 16.43 54.03 -7.15
CA GLY A 399 15.26 54.04 -6.29
C GLY A 399 14.51 55.36 -6.17
N ALA A 400 13.48 55.30 -5.32
CA ALA A 400 12.71 56.33 -4.59
C ALA A 400 11.31 55.71 -4.35
N ALA A 401 10.54 55.91 -3.29
CA ALA A 401 10.71 56.55 -1.99
C ALA A 401 9.51 56.06 -1.11
N SER A 402 9.78 55.97 0.18
CA SER A 402 8.84 55.89 1.32
C SER A 402 7.54 56.69 1.17
N ARG A 403 6.41 56.12 1.64
CA ARG A 403 5.51 56.77 2.61
C ARG A 403 4.50 55.79 3.25
N SER A 404 4.13 56.19 4.46
CA SER A 404 3.52 55.52 5.60
C SER A 404 1.98 55.45 5.63
N ALA A 405 1.48 54.59 6.53
CA ALA A 405 0.09 54.38 6.99
C ALA A 405 -0.72 55.68 7.23
N THR A 406 -2.06 55.75 7.17
CA THR A 406 -3.08 55.12 8.06
C THR A 406 -4.53 55.40 7.50
N PRO A 407 -5.64 54.92 8.11
CA PRO A 407 -6.88 54.52 7.42
C PRO A 407 -8.05 55.53 7.53
N LEU A 408 -9.07 55.37 6.67
CA LEU A 408 -10.43 55.90 6.88
C LEU A 408 -11.47 54.94 6.29
N GLY A 409 -12.55 54.72 7.06
CA GLY A 409 -13.70 53.89 6.73
C GLY A 409 -14.76 54.58 5.84
N PRO A 410 -16.05 54.27 6.03
CA PRO A 410 -16.87 53.65 4.99
C PRO A 410 -17.72 54.65 4.20
N ALA A 411 -18.03 54.32 2.95
CA ALA A 411 -19.04 55.02 2.16
C ALA A 411 -20.06 54.01 1.61
N ALA A 412 -21.29 54.18 2.08
CA ALA A 412 -22.50 53.60 1.53
C ALA A 412 -22.75 54.12 0.11
N LEU A 413 -23.22 53.26 -0.79
CA LEU A 413 -24.04 53.69 -1.92
C LEU A 413 -25.20 52.73 -2.14
N THR A 414 -26.32 53.39 -2.40
CA THR A 414 -27.71 52.97 -2.46
C THR A 414 -28.09 52.30 -3.79
N SER A 415 -29.01 51.34 -3.66
CA SER A 415 -30.12 50.97 -4.56
C SER A 415 -30.15 51.45 -6.01
N THR A 416 -30.42 50.52 -6.93
CA THR A 416 -31.63 50.60 -7.78
C THR A 416 -32.09 49.20 -8.21
N SER A 417 -33.39 48.98 -8.08
CA SER A 417 -34.14 47.84 -8.59
C SER A 417 -34.39 47.98 -10.09
N LEU A 418 -34.50 46.86 -10.81
CA LEU A 418 -35.48 46.72 -11.88
C LEU A 418 -35.88 45.26 -12.05
N ALA A 419 -37.19 45.06 -11.97
CA ALA A 419 -37.88 43.80 -12.14
C ALA A 419 -38.08 43.45 -13.63
N ALA A 420 -38.24 42.15 -13.89
CA ALA A 420 -39.38 41.55 -14.57
C ALA A 420 -39.04 40.58 -15.73
N SER A 421 -39.56 39.37 -15.56
CA SER A 421 -40.23 38.52 -16.55
C SER A 421 -39.41 37.85 -17.66
N GLY A 422 -39.60 36.53 -17.79
CA GLY A 422 -39.18 35.80 -18.98
C GLY A 422 -39.19 34.28 -18.83
N SER A 423 -40.38 33.68 -18.64
CA SER A 423 -40.60 32.25 -18.85
C SER A 423 -40.17 31.85 -20.27
N ARG A 424 -39.38 30.78 -20.43
CA ARG A 424 -39.49 29.90 -21.61
C ARG A 424 -38.98 28.50 -21.33
N ALA A 425 -39.79 27.56 -21.80
CA ALA A 425 -39.73 26.13 -21.64
C ALA A 425 -38.54 25.46 -22.36
N HIS A 426 -38.21 24.27 -21.85
CA HIS A 426 -37.41 23.22 -22.48
C HIS A 426 -37.81 22.93 -23.94
N PRO A 427 -36.87 22.39 -24.72
CA PRO A 427 -37.16 21.22 -25.52
C PRO A 427 -36.37 20.01 -25.02
N ALA A 428 -37.12 18.93 -24.81
CA ALA A 428 -36.62 17.59 -24.62
C ALA A 428 -35.88 17.13 -25.88
N SER A 429 -34.68 16.58 -25.70
CA SER A 429 -33.97 15.80 -26.72
C SER A 429 -34.02 14.34 -26.29
N SER A 430 -34.84 13.57 -26.99
CA SER A 430 -34.93 12.13 -26.95
C SER A 430 -33.68 11.51 -27.57
N ALA A 431 -32.83 10.90 -26.75
CA ALA A 431 -31.82 9.94 -27.20
C ALA A 431 -32.28 8.54 -26.79
N GLU A 432 -32.46 7.67 -27.78
CA GLU A 432 -32.84 6.27 -27.64
C GLU A 432 -31.80 5.49 -26.82
N PRO A 433 -32.23 4.50 -26.00
CA PRO A 433 -31.30 3.61 -25.34
C PRO A 433 -30.77 2.55 -26.32
N VAL A 434 -29.46 2.50 -26.48
CA VAL A 434 -28.75 1.39 -27.12
C VAL A 434 -28.99 0.13 -26.27
N ARG A 435 -29.78 -0.79 -26.81
CA ARG A 435 -29.96 -2.14 -26.28
C ARG A 435 -28.65 -2.92 -26.48
N TYR A 436 -28.00 -3.30 -25.39
CA TYR A 436 -27.08 -4.44 -25.41
C TYR A 436 -27.90 -5.71 -25.20
N SER A 437 -28.01 -6.51 -26.26
CA SER A 437 -28.59 -7.85 -26.19
C SER A 437 -27.58 -8.81 -25.56
N GLU A 438 -28.02 -9.49 -24.51
CA GLU A 438 -27.48 -10.78 -24.09
C GLU A 438 -27.52 -11.77 -25.25
N ALA A 439 -26.42 -12.48 -25.46
CA ALA A 439 -26.41 -13.73 -26.20
C ALA A 439 -25.41 -14.67 -25.53
N GLU A 440 -25.96 -15.60 -24.75
CA GLU A 440 -25.34 -16.91 -24.52
C GLU A 440 -25.14 -17.62 -25.86
N ALA A 441 -23.96 -18.21 -26.06
CA ALA A 441 -23.84 -19.43 -26.85
C ALA A 441 -22.59 -20.21 -26.42
N ALA A 442 -22.86 -21.45 -26.02
CA ALA A 442 -21.91 -22.43 -25.56
C ALA A 442 -20.97 -22.98 -26.66
N SER A 443 -19.90 -23.61 -26.19
CA SER A 443 -19.27 -24.82 -26.75
C SER A 443 -18.48 -24.68 -28.06
N THR A 444 -17.15 -24.79 -27.96
CA THR A 444 -16.40 -26.00 -28.40
C THR A 444 -14.89 -25.85 -28.07
N SER A 445 -14.33 -26.84 -27.37
CA SER A 445 -12.87 -27.08 -27.32
C SER A 445 -12.38 -27.59 -28.69
N PRO A 446 -11.07 -27.46 -29.02
CA PRO A 446 -10.16 -28.56 -28.65
C PRO A 446 -8.71 -28.16 -28.33
N GLY A 447 -8.05 -29.02 -27.55
CA GLY A 447 -6.65 -29.37 -27.82
C GLY A 447 -5.59 -28.72 -26.95
N GLY A 448 -5.30 -29.34 -25.80
CA GLY A 448 -4.08 -29.07 -25.04
C GLY A 448 -2.82 -29.50 -25.79
N ARG A 449 -1.73 -28.79 -25.53
CA ARG A 449 -0.36 -29.31 -25.67
C ARG A 449 0.45 -28.96 -24.43
N SER A 450 1.03 -30.01 -23.87
CA SER A 450 1.89 -30.04 -22.70
C SER A 450 3.30 -29.55 -23.05
N LEU A 451 3.92 -28.81 -22.13
CA LEU A 451 5.32 -28.38 -22.14
C LEU A 451 6.27 -29.56 -21.87
N LYS A 452 6.34 -30.53 -22.78
CA LYS A 452 7.28 -31.67 -22.70
C LYS A 452 8.11 -31.97 -23.96
N ASP A 453 8.04 -31.14 -25.00
CA ASP A 453 8.73 -31.42 -26.28
C ASP A 453 9.82 -30.39 -26.64
N GLN A 454 10.73 -30.09 -25.71
CA GLN A 454 12.01 -29.44 -26.04
C GLN A 454 13.16 -30.02 -25.22
N ALA A 455 13.46 -31.29 -25.45
CA ALA A 455 14.76 -31.87 -25.15
C ALA A 455 14.97 -33.04 -26.11
N GLU A 456 15.80 -32.84 -27.14
CA GLU A 456 16.65 -33.86 -27.81
C GLU A 456 17.06 -33.34 -29.19
N THR A 457 18.27 -32.80 -29.29
CA THR A 457 19.13 -33.11 -30.44
C THR A 457 20.58 -33.05 -29.97
N ILE A 458 21.10 -34.23 -29.67
CA ILE A 458 22.53 -34.52 -29.50
C ILE A 458 23.17 -34.52 -30.90
N GLY A 459 24.33 -33.90 -31.03
CA GLY A 459 25.20 -34.00 -32.19
C GLY A 459 26.64 -33.81 -31.75
N ASP A 460 27.33 -34.93 -31.58
CA ASP A 460 28.69 -35.10 -31.10
C ASP A 460 29.73 -34.25 -31.85
N ASN A 461 30.72 -33.73 -31.11
CA ASN A 461 32.15 -33.85 -31.44
C ASN A 461 33.02 -33.24 -30.33
N ALA A 462 33.64 -34.09 -29.53
CA ALA A 462 34.85 -33.78 -28.78
C ALA A 462 36.08 -33.87 -29.73
N PRO A 463 37.19 -33.19 -29.41
CA PRO A 463 38.21 -33.92 -28.67
C PRO A 463 38.89 -33.14 -27.54
N ALA A 464 39.47 -33.92 -26.64
CA ALA A 464 40.19 -33.56 -25.43
C ALA A 464 41.50 -32.78 -25.70
N SER A 465 41.92 -31.93 -24.74
CA SER A 465 43.23 -32.03 -24.08
C SER A 465 43.46 -30.96 -22.99
N SER A 466 44.05 -31.44 -21.89
CA SER A 466 45.02 -30.81 -20.97
C SER A 466 44.76 -29.42 -20.35
N ALA A 467 44.55 -29.46 -19.04
CA ALA A 467 45.44 -28.96 -17.99
C ALA A 467 46.07 -27.55 -18.07
N GLU A 468 45.96 -26.87 -16.92
CA GLU A 468 47.02 -26.06 -16.29
C GLU A 468 47.08 -24.55 -16.58
N GLY A 469 46.62 -23.78 -15.60
CA GLY A 469 47.24 -22.55 -15.11
C GLY A 469 47.38 -21.36 -16.07
N ARG A 470 46.74 -20.23 -15.73
CA ARG A 470 47.45 -18.94 -15.52
C ARG A 470 46.52 -17.80 -15.10
N ARG A 471 46.78 -17.36 -13.88
CA ARG A 471 46.64 -16.02 -13.34
C ARG A 471 47.38 -15.01 -14.24
N LYS A 472 46.71 -13.97 -14.76
CA LYS A 472 47.20 -12.56 -14.84
C LYS A 472 46.25 -11.64 -15.63
N GLN A 473 45.88 -10.54 -14.95
CA GLN A 473 45.84 -9.14 -15.41
C GLN A 473 45.38 -8.84 -16.85
N ARG A 474 44.34 -8.02 -16.97
CA ARG A 474 44.32 -6.93 -17.94
C ARG A 474 43.52 -5.72 -17.45
N LYS A 475 44.26 -4.66 -17.11
CA LYS A 475 43.84 -3.26 -17.24
C LYS A 475 43.73 -2.91 -18.73
N ARG A 476 42.68 -2.20 -19.11
CA ARG A 476 42.57 -1.19 -20.20
C ARG A 476 41.23 -0.49 -19.95
N SER A 477 41.15 0.78 -19.57
CA SER A 477 41.56 1.99 -20.29
C SER A 477 40.90 2.07 -21.67
N LEU A 478 39.77 2.79 -21.74
CA LEU A 478 39.28 3.47 -22.93
C LEU A 478 38.68 4.81 -22.48
N GLN A 479 39.42 5.87 -22.77
CA GLN A 479 38.88 7.19 -23.06
C GLN A 479 38.17 7.09 -24.42
N ILE A 480 36.93 7.56 -24.50
CA ILE A 480 36.48 8.73 -25.27
C ILE A 480 35.26 9.28 -24.53
#